data_AF-A0AA48M5V8-F1
#
_entry.id   AF-A0AA48M5V8-F1
#
_cell.length_a   1.000
_cell.length_b   1.000
_cell.length_c   1.000
_cell.angle_alpha   90.00
_cell.angle_beta   90.00
_cell.angle_gamma   90.00
#
_symmetry.space_group_name_H-M   'P 1'
#
loop_
_entity.id
_entity.type
_entity.pdbx_description
1 polymer ?
#
loop_
_entity_poly.entity_id
_entity_poly.type
_entity_poly.pdbx_seq_one_letter_code
_entity_poly.pdbx_strand_id
1 'polypeptide(L)'
;MIDRDSRPWRLKKPLARDEEPQAKYLTEMLSLFEDEGMEVAFVFTFVSPSYPSSENPEYDQDVASFSIVRTWKQRETSRSPLQQKPKQAVHEIARYYGDHIM
;
A
#
# COMPACT_ATOMS: atom_id res chain seq x y z
N MET A 1 13.76 1.95 -0.85
CA MET A 1 13.98 1.88 -2.32
C MET A 1 14.48 0.50 -2.70
N ILE A 2 14.04 -0.03 -3.85
CA ILE A 2 14.42 -1.36 -4.37
C ILE A 2 15.82 -1.34 -5.00
N ASP A 3 16.62 -2.34 -4.69
CA ASP A 3 17.87 -2.69 -5.37
C ASP A 3 17.52 -3.46 -6.64
N ARG A 4 17.68 -2.80 -7.79
CA ARG A 4 17.36 -3.37 -9.11
C ARG A 4 18.55 -4.08 -9.76
N ASP A 5 19.72 -4.02 -9.14
CA ASP A 5 20.93 -4.70 -9.61
C ASP A 5 21.04 -6.11 -9.01
N SER A 6 20.37 -6.38 -7.88
CA SER A 6 20.28 -7.72 -7.29
C SER A 6 19.33 -8.66 -8.04
N ARG A 7 19.57 -9.98 -7.98
CA ARG A 7 18.61 -11.00 -8.44
C ARG A 7 18.48 -12.09 -7.36
N PRO A 8 17.30 -12.23 -6.72
CA PRO A 8 16.08 -11.43 -6.90
C PRO A 8 16.23 -9.98 -6.43
N TRP A 9 15.35 -9.08 -6.90
CA TRP A 9 15.26 -7.70 -6.40
C TRP A 9 14.96 -7.68 -4.90
N ARG A 10 15.65 -6.82 -4.15
CA ARG A 10 15.53 -6.68 -2.70
C ARG A 10 15.43 -5.22 -2.26
N LEU A 11 15.22 -4.96 -0.98
CA LEU A 11 15.32 -3.61 -0.42
C LEU A 11 16.80 -3.16 -0.38
N LYS A 12 17.09 -1.91 -0.77
CA LYS A 12 18.43 -1.30 -0.65
C LYS A 12 18.91 -1.18 0.80
N LYS A 13 17.97 -1.11 1.74
CA LYS A 13 18.22 -1.03 3.18
C LYS A 13 17.15 -1.87 3.89
N PRO A 14 17.47 -2.52 5.01
CA PRO A 14 16.45 -3.15 5.85
C PRO A 14 15.41 -2.12 6.26
N LEU A 15 14.13 -2.44 6.05
CA LEU A 15 13.01 -1.64 6.52
C LEU A 15 12.10 -2.57 7.31
N ALA A 16 11.85 -2.22 8.57
CA ALA A 16 10.81 -2.88 9.34
C ALA A 16 9.45 -2.49 8.74
N ARG A 17 8.54 -3.46 8.62
CA ARG A 17 7.18 -3.17 8.16
C ARG A 17 6.47 -2.33 9.20
N ASP A 18 6.05 -1.14 8.78
CA ASP A 18 5.22 -0.22 9.53
C ASP A 18 4.22 0.41 8.54
N GLU A 19 2.93 0.18 8.79
CA GLU A 19 1.84 0.66 7.92
C GLU A 19 1.15 1.91 8.49
N GLU A 20 1.46 2.29 9.73
CA GLU A 20 0.85 3.44 10.40
C GLU A 20 1.20 4.76 9.69
N PRO A 21 2.46 5.05 9.28
CA PRO A 21 2.78 6.29 8.60
C PRO A 21 2.02 6.46 7.28
N GLN A 22 1.83 5.39 6.51
CA GLN A 22 1.05 5.44 5.26
C GLN A 22 -0.42 5.75 5.56
N ALA A 23 -1.00 5.06 6.56
CA ALA A 23 -2.39 5.20 6.91
C ALA A 23 -2.69 6.63 7.40
N LYS A 24 -1.85 7.14 8.31
CA LYS A 24 -1.92 8.51 8.83
C LYS A 24 -1.78 9.55 7.72
N TYR A 25 -0.78 9.40 6.84
CA TYR A 25 -0.57 10.33 5.73
C TYR A 25 -1.80 10.41 4.82
N LEU A 26 -2.39 9.26 4.47
CA LEU A 26 -3.57 9.23 3.61
C LEU A 26 -4.77 9.92 4.27
N THR A 27 -5.05 9.65 5.55
CA THR A 27 -6.17 10.32 6.26
C THR A 27 -5.93 11.82 6.46
N GLU A 28 -4.69 12.24 6.72
CA GLU A 28 -4.35 13.67 6.82
C GLU A 28 -4.54 14.40 5.49
N MET A 29 -4.15 13.78 4.37
CA MET A 29 -4.38 14.37 3.05
C MET A 29 -5.86 14.43 2.68
N LEU A 30 -6.65 13.40 3.05
CA LEU A 30 -8.09 13.44 2.84
C LEU A 30 -8.75 14.58 3.63
N SER A 31 -8.40 14.72 4.91
CA SER A 31 -8.86 15.83 5.76
C SER A 31 -8.49 17.19 5.18
N LEU A 32 -7.24 17.34 4.74
CA LEU A 32 -6.78 18.59 4.12
C LEU A 32 -7.57 18.93 2.85
N PHE A 33 -7.83 17.95 1.98
CA PHE A 33 -8.60 18.19 0.76
C PHE A 33 -10.04 18.58 1.05
N GLU A 34 -10.65 17.97 2.07
CA GLU A 34 -11.98 18.34 2.53
C GLU A 34 -12.01 19.78 3.09
N ASP A 35 -11.05 20.14 3.94
CA ASP A 35 -10.93 21.49 4.52
C ASP A 35 -10.72 22.58 3.44
N GLU A 36 -10.01 22.25 2.36
CA GLU A 36 -9.79 23.14 1.21
C GLU A 36 -10.97 23.15 0.20
N GLY A 37 -12.06 22.43 0.49
CA GLY A 37 -13.27 22.41 -0.34
C GLY A 37 -13.14 21.63 -1.64
N MET A 38 -12.23 20.65 -1.71
CA MET A 38 -12.10 19.79 -2.89
C MET A 38 -13.31 18.87 -3.03
N GLU A 39 -13.97 18.89 -4.18
CA GLU A 39 -15.18 18.09 -4.42
C GLU A 39 -14.90 16.57 -4.48
N VAL A 40 -13.69 16.17 -4.89
CA VAL A 40 -13.33 14.76 -5.10
C VAL A 40 -11.87 14.53 -4.75
N ALA A 41 -11.60 13.45 -4.00
CA ALA A 41 -10.27 12.90 -3.77
C ALA A 41 -10.28 11.38 -3.99
N PHE A 42 -9.16 10.81 -4.44
CA PHE A 42 -9.00 9.35 -4.57
C PHE A 42 -7.58 8.93 -4.19
N VAL A 43 -7.46 7.71 -3.66
CA VAL A 43 -6.16 7.16 -3.24
C VAL A 43 -5.47 6.50 -4.41
N PHE A 44 -4.33 7.07 -4.82
CA PHE A 44 -3.36 6.40 -5.66
C PHE A 44 -2.37 5.62 -4.76
N THR A 45 -2.35 4.28 -4.73
CA THR A 45 -3.08 3.35 -5.61
C THR A 45 -3.66 2.17 -4.84
N PHE A 46 -4.71 1.54 -5.39
CA PHE A 46 -5.34 0.38 -4.77
C PHE A 46 -4.37 -0.80 -4.65
N VAL A 47 -3.71 -1.16 -5.77
CA VAL A 47 -2.85 -2.35 -5.89
C VAL A 47 -1.58 -2.05 -6.68
N SER A 48 -0.43 -2.64 -6.27
CA SER A 48 0.83 -2.55 -7.01
C SER A 48 1.55 -3.91 -7.14
N PRO A 49 1.17 -4.76 -8.11
CA PRO A 49 1.71 -6.12 -8.25
C PRO A 49 3.22 -6.17 -8.54
N SER A 50 3.80 -5.07 -9.05
CA SER A 50 5.23 -4.94 -9.32
C SER A 50 6.08 -4.86 -8.05
N TYR A 51 5.46 -4.67 -6.89
CA TYR A 51 6.11 -4.63 -5.57
C TYR A 51 5.49 -5.71 -4.67
N PRO A 52 5.82 -7.00 -4.90
CA PRO A 52 5.22 -8.10 -4.15
C PRO A 52 5.67 -8.08 -2.69
N SER A 53 4.79 -8.56 -1.83
CA SER A 53 5.05 -8.82 -0.43
C SER A 53 5.78 -10.15 -0.24
N SER A 54 6.55 -10.23 0.85
CA SER A 54 7.35 -11.38 1.25
C SER A 54 7.28 -11.54 2.76
N GLU A 55 7.37 -12.78 3.24
CA GLU A 55 7.58 -13.05 4.67
C GLU A 55 9.02 -12.77 5.11
N ASN A 56 9.97 -12.82 4.17
CA ASN A 56 11.34 -12.37 4.40
C ASN A 56 11.41 -10.85 4.19
N PRO A 57 11.72 -10.05 5.25
CA PRO A 57 11.78 -8.60 5.18
C PRO A 57 12.73 -8.04 4.12
N GLU A 58 13.85 -8.72 3.80
CA GLU A 58 14.81 -8.27 2.79
C GLU A 58 14.17 -8.18 1.39
N TYR A 59 13.20 -9.05 1.11
CA TYR A 59 12.53 -9.16 -0.18
C TYR A 59 11.10 -8.62 -0.18
N ASP A 60 10.63 -8.03 0.92
CA ASP A 60 9.27 -7.51 1.06
C ASP A 60 9.15 -6.14 0.36
N GLN A 61 9.08 -6.15 -0.97
CA GLN A 61 9.08 -4.93 -1.79
C GLN A 61 7.84 -4.06 -1.55
N ASP A 62 6.75 -4.67 -1.07
CA ASP A 62 5.50 -4.00 -0.74
C ASP A 62 5.66 -2.88 0.33
N VAL A 63 6.68 -2.95 1.19
CA VAL A 63 6.98 -1.86 2.15
C VAL A 63 7.39 -0.56 1.46
N ALA A 64 7.79 -0.63 0.19
CA ALA A 64 8.12 0.53 -0.63
C ALA A 64 7.02 0.86 -1.65
N SER A 65 5.86 0.19 -1.59
CA SER A 65 4.76 0.38 -2.53
C SER A 65 3.76 1.42 -2.04
N PHE A 66 3.17 2.17 -2.97
CA PHE A 66 2.02 3.06 -2.69
C PHE A 66 0.69 2.30 -2.58
N SER A 67 0.70 0.98 -2.72
CA SER A 67 -0.49 0.14 -2.65
C SER A 67 -1.13 0.21 -1.27
N ILE A 68 -2.46 0.24 -1.19
CA ILE A 68 -3.19 0.05 0.08
C ILE A 68 -3.56 -1.42 0.33
N VAL A 69 -3.23 -2.34 -0.58
CA VAL A 69 -3.29 -3.79 -0.34
C VAL A 69 -1.93 -4.44 -0.55
N ARG A 70 -1.63 -5.47 0.24
CA ARG A 70 -0.49 -6.35 0.03
C ARG A 70 -0.83 -7.35 -1.06
N THR A 71 0.11 -7.63 -1.97
CA THR A 71 -0.03 -8.70 -2.97
C THR A 71 1.21 -9.57 -2.99
N TRP A 72 1.09 -10.84 -3.36
CA TRP A 72 2.22 -11.76 -3.43
C TRP A 72 2.52 -12.12 -4.89
N LYS A 73 3.79 -12.43 -5.17
CA LYS A 73 4.20 -12.84 -6.52
C LYS A 73 3.47 -14.13 -6.89
N GLN A 74 2.65 -14.07 -7.93
CA GLN A 74 2.05 -15.25 -8.52
C GLN A 74 2.98 -15.88 -9.57
N ARG A 75 2.76 -17.17 -9.85
CA ARG A 75 3.35 -17.80 -11.02
C ARG A 75 2.80 -17.12 -12.27
N GLU A 76 3.65 -16.86 -13.27
CA GLU A 76 3.28 -16.18 -14.51
C GLU A 76 2.12 -16.87 -15.26
N THR A 77 1.91 -18.16 -15.02
CA THR A 77 0.82 -18.97 -15.62
C THR A 77 -0.46 -19.01 -14.79
N SER A 78 -0.52 -18.31 -13.64
CA SER A 78 -1.69 -18.32 -12.76
C SER A 78 -2.86 -17.56 -13.41
N ARG A 79 -4.01 -18.23 -13.56
CA ARG A 79 -5.29 -17.59 -13.91
C ARG A 79 -6.08 -17.15 -12.68
N SER A 80 -5.61 -17.45 -11.48
CA SER A 80 -6.29 -17.09 -10.24
C SER A 80 -6.13 -15.58 -9.96
N PRO A 81 -7.15 -14.92 -9.39
CA PRO A 81 -7.02 -13.54 -8.94
C PRO A 81 -5.82 -13.35 -8.01
N LEU A 82 -5.19 -12.17 -8.05
CA LEU A 82 -4.11 -11.82 -7.13
C LEU A 82 -4.60 -11.96 -5.68
N GLN A 83 -3.85 -12.72 -4.88
CA GLN A 83 -4.12 -12.78 -3.44
C GLN A 83 -3.83 -11.40 -2.86
N GLN A 84 -4.81 -10.83 -2.18
CA GLN A 84 -4.75 -9.51 -1.57
C GLN A 84 -4.98 -9.61 -0.06
N LYS A 85 -4.26 -8.80 0.71
CA LYS A 85 -4.62 -8.51 2.10
C LYS A 85 -4.68 -6.99 2.29
N PRO A 86 -5.71 -6.46 2.96
CA PRO A 86 -5.78 -5.02 3.24
C PRO A 86 -4.58 -4.61 4.10
N LYS A 87 -4.01 -3.44 3.81
CA LYS A 87 -3.10 -2.74 4.73
C LYS A 87 -3.91 -1.93 5.75
N GLN A 88 -3.24 -1.45 6.79
CA GLN A 88 -3.84 -0.54 7.79
C GLN A 88 -4.56 0.65 7.14
N ALA A 89 -4.00 1.22 6.06
CA ALA A 89 -4.60 2.31 5.30
C ALA A 89 -6.04 2.03 4.86
N VAL A 90 -6.38 0.81 4.43
CA VAL A 90 -7.77 0.47 4.02
C VAL A 90 -8.74 0.66 5.18
N HIS A 91 -8.32 0.28 6.38
CA HIS A 91 -9.16 0.39 7.57
C HIS A 91 -9.29 1.84 8.03
N GLU A 92 -8.23 2.64 7.99
CA GLU A 92 -8.31 4.06 8.35
C GLU A 92 -9.12 4.86 7.34
N ILE A 93 -8.96 4.61 6.04
CA ILE A 93 -9.78 5.26 5.01
C ILE A 93 -11.25 4.89 5.18
N ALA A 94 -11.56 3.62 5.46
CA ALA A 94 -12.92 3.18 5.70
C ALA A 94 -13.53 3.84 6.95
N ARG A 95 -12.75 4.02 8.02
CA ARG A 95 -13.17 4.78 9.21
C ARG A 95 -13.41 6.25 8.87
N TYR A 96 -12.44 6.90 8.22
CA TYR A 96 -12.54 8.29 7.80
C TYR A 96 -13.87 8.55 7.09
N TYR A 97 -14.18 7.80 6.02
CA TYR A 97 -15.45 8.01 5.31
C TYR A 97 -16.67 7.44 6.04
N GLY A 98 -16.53 6.40 6.86
CA GLY A 98 -17.63 5.86 7.66
C GLY A 98 -18.16 6.84 8.71
N ASP A 99 -17.25 7.65 9.28
CA ASP A 99 -17.58 8.64 10.30
C ASP A 99 -18.09 9.96 9.69
N HIS A 100 -17.77 10.26 8.42
CA HIS A 100 -18.22 11.47 7.70
C HIS A 100 -19.58 11.33 6.98
N ILE A 101 -20.21 10.15 6.97
CA ILE A 101 -21.56 9.94 6.39
C ILE A 101 -22.67 10.15 7.45
N MET A 102 -22.54 11.17 8.31
CA MET A 102 -23.61 11.62 9.23
C MET A 102 -23.91 13.11 9.07
#